data_AF-A0A1Q3V0H3-F1
#
_entry.id   AF-A0A1Q3V0H3-F1
#
_cell.length_a   1.000
_cell.length_b   1.000
_cell.length_c   1.000
_cell.angle_alpha   90.00
_cell.angle_beta   90.00
_cell.angle_gamma   90.00
#
_symmetry.space_group_name_H-M   'P 1'
#
loop_
_entity.id
_entity.type
_entity.pdbx_description
1 polymer ?
#
loop_
_entity_poly.entity_id
_entity_poly.type
_entity_poly.pdbx_seq_one_letter_code
_entity_poly.pdbx_strand_id
1 'polypeptide(L)'
;MDALMKPKTKMARLDDLTIRRAIWMVGAFVAIVALMGGGSRYDISSAPLLRAASILFAAVSIALMPSRALTGLRVPLALIAALAVWMGIQLTPLPPSLWASLPLRGPIWEIDQLLGAPEHWRPISMAPSLTMNSLLSLCVPFAAFLVAAALPAAERVRLWWAIWAFGLASVVFGLLQIMGGPRSVFYLYRITNDTSPVGLFANRNHHALLLSISILAAGWLISNEILSRNGRPLVVPALAASIVLFFLFTLVIGSRMGLICGAASTIMAYAVVRWSYRFRAKPINQARTLQRGRHRSSDRFGVARRIALNVLPLVLIVGLGILFYFSGRDNTVGRLFQGDGVEEFRIATLATVTALMKQVWLLGAGFGSFARVYQIVEPDALLREAYFNQAHNDWFQIVIEGGLPAVLIFAGGA
;
A
#
# COMPACT_ATOMS: atom_id res chain seq x y z
N MET A 1 -52.05 -19.92 -23.19
CA MET A 1 -51.58 -18.53 -23.03
C MET A 1 -50.66 -18.42 -21.80
N ASP A 2 -49.62 -19.28 -21.68
CA ASP A 2 -48.85 -19.33 -20.40
C ASP A 2 -47.43 -19.95 -20.48
N ALA A 3 -46.62 -19.60 -21.50
CA ALA A 3 -45.30 -20.24 -21.68
C ALA A 3 -44.10 -19.33 -22.00
N LEU A 4 -44.22 -17.98 -22.03
CA LEU A 4 -43.16 -17.14 -22.61
C LEU A 4 -42.50 -16.09 -21.68
N MET A 5 -42.67 -16.16 -20.37
CA MET A 5 -42.16 -15.13 -19.42
C MET A 5 -40.99 -15.57 -18.49
N LYS A 6 -40.27 -16.67 -18.75
CA LYS A 6 -39.28 -17.23 -17.79
C LYS A 6 -37.76 -17.12 -18.08
N PRO A 7 -37.21 -16.74 -19.25
CA PRO A 7 -35.75 -16.75 -19.43
C PRO A 7 -35.03 -15.51 -18.84
N LYS A 8 -35.62 -14.30 -18.94
CA LYS A 8 -34.96 -13.05 -18.48
C LYS A 8 -34.79 -12.97 -16.96
N THR A 9 -35.72 -13.51 -16.19
CA THR A 9 -35.70 -13.49 -14.72
C THR A 9 -34.67 -14.47 -14.14
N LYS A 10 -34.36 -15.56 -14.83
CA LYS A 10 -33.34 -16.54 -14.39
C LYS A 10 -31.92 -16.04 -14.65
N MET A 11 -31.65 -15.42 -15.80
CA MET A 11 -30.35 -14.79 -16.08
C MET A 11 -30.05 -13.64 -15.11
N ALA A 12 -31.02 -12.75 -14.86
CA ALA A 12 -30.84 -11.65 -13.91
C ALA A 12 -30.55 -12.12 -12.47
N ARG A 13 -31.12 -13.25 -12.04
CA ARG A 13 -30.82 -13.86 -10.72
C ARG A 13 -29.42 -14.47 -10.65
N LEU A 14 -28.93 -15.08 -11.74
CA LEU A 14 -27.58 -15.65 -11.81
C LEU A 14 -26.52 -14.55 -11.79
N ASP A 15 -26.79 -13.43 -12.46
CA ASP A 15 -25.92 -12.26 -12.44
C ASP A 15 -25.86 -11.63 -11.04
N ASP A 16 -26.99 -11.45 -10.35
CA ASP A 16 -27.02 -10.90 -8.98
C ASP A 16 -26.25 -11.80 -7.99
N LEU A 17 -26.40 -13.13 -8.10
CA LEU A 17 -25.69 -14.08 -7.25
C LEU A 17 -24.17 -14.01 -7.47
N THR A 18 -23.74 -13.84 -8.72
CA THR A 18 -22.34 -13.74 -9.10
C THR A 18 -21.71 -12.46 -8.55
N ILE A 19 -22.44 -11.34 -8.65
CA ILE A 19 -22.03 -10.04 -8.09
C ILE A 19 -21.87 -10.14 -6.57
N ARG A 20 -22.87 -10.68 -5.86
CA ARG A 20 -22.81 -10.87 -4.40
C ARG A 20 -21.62 -11.69 -3.97
N ARG A 21 -21.33 -12.81 -4.66
CA ARG A 21 -20.17 -13.66 -4.37
C ARG A 21 -18.86 -12.89 -4.50
N ALA A 22 -18.68 -12.13 -5.58
CA ALA A 22 -17.47 -11.34 -5.79
C ALA A 22 -17.27 -10.27 -4.70
N ILE A 23 -18.36 -9.64 -4.24
CA ILE A 23 -18.32 -8.68 -3.13
C ILE A 23 -17.86 -9.35 -1.83
N TRP A 24 -18.44 -10.50 -1.49
CA TRP A 24 -18.04 -11.25 -0.29
C TRP A 24 -16.59 -11.71 -0.37
N MET A 25 -16.12 -12.09 -1.56
CA MET A 25 -14.71 -12.44 -1.78
C MET A 25 -13.77 -11.27 -1.51
N VAL A 26 -14.07 -10.07 -2.01
CA VAL A 26 -13.29 -8.86 -1.71
C VAL A 26 -13.25 -8.60 -0.22
N GLY A 27 -14.42 -8.62 0.45
CA GLY A 27 -14.51 -8.35 1.88
C GLY A 27 -13.70 -9.36 2.71
N ALA A 28 -13.84 -10.65 2.41
CA ALA A 28 -13.11 -11.72 3.08
C ALA A 28 -11.60 -11.63 2.83
N PHE A 29 -11.19 -11.40 1.59
CA PHE A 29 -9.77 -11.25 1.23
C PHE A 29 -9.13 -10.05 1.94
N VAL A 30 -9.80 -8.90 1.92
CA VAL A 30 -9.32 -7.69 2.63
C VAL A 30 -9.22 -7.93 4.13
N ALA A 31 -10.19 -8.61 4.75
CA ALA A 31 -10.14 -8.94 6.17
C ALA A 31 -8.95 -9.85 6.52
N ILE A 32 -8.69 -10.88 5.70
CA ILE A 32 -7.55 -11.79 5.88
C ILE A 32 -6.23 -11.02 5.74
N VAL A 33 -6.08 -10.20 4.69
CA VAL A 33 -4.88 -9.36 4.49
C VAL A 33 -4.70 -8.38 5.64
N ALA A 34 -5.78 -7.76 6.12
CA ALA A 34 -5.73 -6.80 7.22
C ALA A 34 -5.26 -7.43 8.53
N LEU A 35 -5.67 -8.65 8.83
CA LEU A 35 -5.29 -9.35 10.07
C LEU A 35 -3.91 -10.02 9.99
N MET A 36 -3.49 -10.46 8.80
CA MET A 36 -2.34 -11.36 8.65
C MET A 36 -1.16 -10.77 7.85
N GLY A 37 -1.39 -9.69 7.10
CA GLY A 37 -0.45 -9.10 6.13
C GLY A 37 0.24 -7.82 6.59
N GLY A 38 0.14 -7.49 7.89
CA GLY A 38 0.66 -6.25 8.47
C GLY A 38 2.19 -6.18 8.62
N GLY A 39 2.93 -7.24 8.28
CA GLY A 39 4.39 -7.25 8.31
C GLY A 39 5.00 -7.89 7.07
N SER A 40 6.24 -7.52 6.75
CA SER A 40 7.00 -7.97 5.57
C SER A 40 8.16 -8.91 5.91
N ARG A 41 8.31 -9.30 7.18
CA ARG A 41 9.39 -10.19 7.60
C ARG A 41 9.07 -11.64 7.23
N TYR A 42 10.13 -12.40 6.93
CA TYR A 42 10.02 -13.81 6.56
C TYR A 42 9.65 -14.73 7.73
N ASP A 43 9.85 -14.29 8.98
CA ASP A 43 9.63 -15.07 10.22
C ASP A 43 8.22 -14.91 10.80
N ILE A 44 7.30 -14.28 10.06
CA ILE A 44 5.92 -14.08 10.49
C ILE A 44 5.12 -15.39 10.32
N SER A 45 4.59 -15.90 11.43
CA SER A 45 3.84 -17.16 11.48
C SER A 45 2.55 -17.14 10.66
N SER A 46 1.92 -15.98 10.48
CA SER A 46 0.72 -15.84 9.65
C SER A 46 1.01 -15.87 8.14
N ALA A 47 2.26 -15.69 7.70
CA ALA A 47 2.59 -15.54 6.29
C ALA A 47 2.27 -16.78 5.44
N PRO A 48 2.57 -18.03 5.86
CA PRO A 48 2.19 -19.22 5.09
C PRO A 48 0.68 -19.36 4.91
N LEU A 49 -0.09 -19.08 5.97
CA LEU A 49 -1.56 -19.14 5.92
C LEU A 49 -2.13 -18.04 4.99
N LEU A 50 -1.59 -16.82 5.06
CA LEU A 50 -1.96 -15.73 4.16
C LEU A 50 -1.68 -16.07 2.69
N ARG A 51 -0.54 -16.70 2.40
CA ARG A 51 -0.17 -17.13 1.03
C ARG A 51 -1.10 -18.24 0.53
N ALA A 52 -1.38 -19.25 1.35
CA ALA A 52 -2.30 -20.32 1.02
C ALA A 52 -3.72 -19.77 0.73
N ALA A 53 -4.22 -18.88 1.59
CA ALA A 53 -5.49 -18.20 1.37
C ALA A 53 -5.46 -17.39 0.07
N SER A 54 -4.39 -16.63 -0.18
CA SER A 54 -4.23 -15.82 -1.40
C SER A 54 -4.27 -16.67 -2.66
N ILE A 55 -3.59 -17.82 -2.69
CA ILE A 55 -3.65 -18.76 -3.82
C ILE A 55 -5.09 -19.27 -4.03
N LEU A 56 -5.79 -19.61 -2.96
CA LEU A 56 -7.20 -20.04 -3.04
C LEU A 56 -8.09 -18.93 -3.61
N PHE A 57 -7.99 -17.71 -3.10
CA PHE A 57 -8.75 -16.56 -3.62
C PHE A 57 -8.42 -16.25 -5.09
N ALA A 58 -7.15 -16.37 -5.49
CA ALA A 58 -6.74 -16.23 -6.88
C ALA A 58 -7.38 -17.31 -7.77
N ALA A 59 -7.32 -18.57 -7.36
CA ALA A 59 -7.90 -19.69 -8.10
C ALA A 59 -9.43 -19.56 -8.24
N VAL A 60 -10.13 -19.22 -7.15
CA VAL A 60 -11.58 -18.97 -7.17
C VAL A 60 -11.90 -17.76 -8.07
N SER A 61 -11.10 -16.70 -8.02
CA SER A 61 -11.32 -15.52 -8.89
C SER A 61 -11.18 -15.88 -10.37
N ILE A 62 -10.14 -16.65 -10.74
CA ILE A 62 -9.95 -17.12 -12.12
C ILE A 62 -11.13 -17.99 -12.56
N ALA A 63 -11.60 -18.90 -11.71
CA ALA A 63 -12.71 -19.80 -12.02
C ALA A 63 -14.06 -19.07 -12.21
N LEU A 64 -14.26 -17.95 -11.53
CA LEU A 64 -15.48 -17.15 -11.62
C LEU A 64 -15.44 -16.08 -12.71
N MET A 65 -14.25 -15.71 -13.19
CA MET A 65 -14.09 -14.65 -14.18
C MET A 65 -14.40 -15.13 -15.60
N PRO A 66 -15.13 -14.35 -16.42
CA PRO A 66 -15.28 -14.65 -17.84
C PRO A 66 -13.92 -14.62 -18.55
N SER A 67 -13.68 -15.52 -19.51
CA SER A 67 -12.40 -15.59 -20.23
C SER A 67 -12.02 -14.28 -20.95
N ARG A 68 -13.02 -13.50 -21.37
CA ARG A 68 -12.82 -12.15 -21.96
C ARG A 68 -12.31 -11.11 -20.95
N ALA A 69 -12.58 -11.29 -19.66
CA ALA A 69 -12.01 -10.41 -18.63
C ALA A 69 -10.51 -10.65 -18.48
N LEU A 70 -10.06 -11.91 -18.59
CA LEU A 70 -8.64 -12.28 -18.49
C LEU A 70 -7.80 -11.67 -19.63
N THR A 71 -8.39 -11.50 -20.82
CA THR A 71 -7.67 -10.86 -21.93
C THR A 71 -7.33 -9.39 -21.68
N GLY A 72 -8.15 -8.69 -20.88
CA GLY A 72 -7.88 -7.31 -20.48
C GLY A 72 -6.79 -7.18 -19.39
N LEU A 73 -6.38 -8.29 -18.78
CA LEU A 73 -5.39 -8.32 -17.70
C LEU A 73 -4.01 -8.80 -18.15
N ARG A 74 -3.83 -9.06 -19.46
CA ARG A 74 -2.62 -9.69 -20.01
C ARG A 74 -1.34 -8.95 -19.61
N VAL A 75 -1.33 -7.62 -19.69
CA VAL A 75 -0.12 -6.83 -19.39
C VAL A 75 0.24 -6.93 -17.90
N PRO A 76 -0.63 -6.59 -16.93
CA PRO A 76 -0.29 -6.77 -15.51
C PRO A 76 0.08 -8.21 -15.13
N LEU A 77 -0.62 -9.21 -15.69
CA LEU A 77 -0.30 -10.62 -15.45
C LEU A 77 1.06 -11.01 -16.03
N ALA A 78 1.40 -10.53 -17.22
CA ALA A 78 2.70 -10.75 -17.84
C ALA A 78 3.82 -10.10 -17.03
N LEU A 79 3.61 -8.92 -16.45
CA LEU A 79 4.59 -8.24 -15.61
C LEU A 79 4.82 -8.99 -14.29
N ILE A 80 3.76 -9.43 -13.61
CA ILE A 80 3.87 -10.26 -12.39
C ILE A 80 4.56 -11.59 -12.72
N ALA A 81 4.19 -12.22 -13.84
CA ALA A 81 4.80 -13.46 -14.29
C ALA A 81 6.29 -13.27 -14.64
N ALA A 82 6.65 -12.19 -15.33
CA ALA A 82 8.03 -11.88 -15.66
C ALA A 82 8.87 -11.65 -14.40
N LEU A 83 8.32 -10.95 -13.40
CA LEU A 83 8.98 -10.76 -12.11
C LEU A 83 9.17 -12.09 -11.37
N ALA A 84 8.17 -12.96 -11.37
CA ALA A 84 8.26 -14.30 -10.77
C ALA A 84 9.28 -15.20 -11.49
N VAL A 85 9.28 -15.19 -12.83
CA VAL A 85 10.27 -15.91 -13.64
C VAL A 85 11.68 -15.39 -13.35
N TRP A 86 11.86 -14.07 -13.24
CA TRP A 86 13.15 -13.48 -12.93
C TRP A 86 13.65 -13.88 -11.53
N MET A 87 12.78 -13.84 -10.50
CA MET A 87 13.12 -14.37 -9.19
C MET A 87 13.47 -15.87 -9.23
N GLY A 88 12.78 -16.65 -10.08
CA GLY A 88 13.11 -18.05 -10.35
C GLY A 88 14.48 -18.25 -10.99
N ILE A 89 14.84 -17.42 -11.98
CA ILE A 89 16.18 -17.39 -12.59
C ILE A 89 17.23 -17.01 -11.54
N GLN A 90 16.95 -16.06 -10.65
CA GLN A 90 17.89 -15.73 -9.57
C GLN A 90 18.16 -16.90 -8.62
N LEU A 91 17.29 -17.91 -8.57
CA LEU A 91 17.44 -19.12 -7.77
C LEU A 91 18.12 -20.27 -8.51
N THR A 92 18.43 -20.14 -9.81
CA THR A 92 19.13 -21.20 -10.56
C THR A 92 20.60 -21.25 -10.18
N PRO A 93 21.13 -22.41 -9.71
CA PRO A 93 22.55 -22.57 -9.41
C PRO A 93 23.41 -22.37 -10.66
N LEU A 94 24.50 -21.63 -10.49
CA LEU A 94 25.54 -21.44 -11.50
C LEU A 94 26.77 -22.30 -11.18
N PRO A 95 27.54 -22.70 -12.21
CA PRO A 95 28.84 -23.31 -12.02
C PRO A 95 29.77 -22.41 -11.19
N PRO A 96 30.65 -22.98 -10.35
CA PRO A 96 31.55 -22.24 -9.47
C PRO A 96 32.36 -21.14 -10.16
N SER A 97 32.93 -21.43 -11.34
CA SER A 97 33.74 -20.48 -12.12
C SER A 97 32.95 -19.26 -12.60
N LEU A 98 31.71 -19.47 -13.04
CA LEU A 98 30.82 -18.39 -13.45
C LEU A 98 30.32 -17.60 -12.25
N TRP A 99 29.97 -18.31 -11.17
CA TRP A 99 29.50 -17.68 -9.94
C TRP A 99 30.58 -16.78 -9.32
N ALA A 100 31.83 -17.26 -9.21
CA ALA A 100 32.95 -16.51 -8.65
C ALA A 100 33.27 -15.21 -9.41
N SER A 101 32.97 -15.16 -10.72
CA SER A 101 33.14 -13.96 -11.54
C SER A 101 32.12 -12.84 -11.25
N LEU A 102 31.03 -13.15 -10.53
CA LEU A 102 30.01 -12.16 -10.20
C LEU A 102 30.51 -11.19 -9.11
N PRO A 103 29.96 -9.96 -9.07
CA PRO A 103 30.29 -8.98 -8.04
C PRO A 103 30.03 -9.52 -6.62
N LEU A 104 30.83 -9.08 -5.64
CA LEU A 104 30.72 -9.44 -4.22
C LEU A 104 30.91 -10.93 -3.89
N ARG A 105 31.46 -11.74 -4.80
CA ARG A 105 31.70 -13.18 -4.57
C ARG A 105 33.09 -13.54 -4.08
N GLY A 106 34.08 -12.64 -4.26
CA GLY A 106 35.48 -12.85 -3.89
C GLY A 106 35.67 -13.36 -2.45
N PRO A 107 35.17 -12.66 -1.41
CA PRO A 107 35.35 -13.11 -0.03
C PRO A 107 34.75 -14.49 0.26
N ILE A 108 33.61 -14.84 -0.37
CA ILE A 108 32.98 -16.15 -0.19
C ILE A 108 33.80 -17.23 -0.89
N TRP A 109 34.28 -16.93 -2.11
CA TRP A 109 35.14 -17.83 -2.87
C TRP A 109 36.43 -18.15 -2.12
N GLU A 110 37.09 -17.14 -1.53
CA GLU A 110 38.30 -17.33 -0.72
C GLU A 110 38.07 -18.24 0.49
N ILE A 111 36.92 -18.09 1.17
CA ILE A 111 36.53 -18.98 2.28
C ILE A 111 36.37 -20.42 1.80
N ASP A 112 35.75 -20.66 0.64
CA ASP A 112 35.57 -22.02 0.13
C ASP A 112 36.88 -22.71 -0.22
N GLN A 113 37.82 -21.96 -0.80
CA GLN A 113 39.16 -22.47 -1.11
C GLN A 113 39.86 -22.94 0.18
N LEU A 114 39.72 -22.19 1.28
CA LEU A 114 40.27 -22.55 2.58
C LEU A 114 39.58 -23.76 3.21
N LEU A 115 38.28 -23.94 2.96
CA LEU A 115 37.48 -25.06 3.48
C LEU A 115 37.59 -26.33 2.62
N GLY A 116 38.35 -26.31 1.51
CA GLY A 116 38.46 -27.45 0.58
C GLY A 116 37.16 -27.73 -0.18
N ALA A 117 36.34 -26.70 -0.39
CA ALA A 117 34.99 -26.77 -0.93
C ALA A 117 34.80 -26.01 -2.27
N PRO A 118 35.75 -26.02 -3.23
CA PRO A 118 35.76 -25.11 -4.38
C PRO A 118 34.64 -25.34 -5.40
N GLU A 119 34.03 -26.54 -5.42
CA GLU A 119 33.09 -26.96 -6.45
C GLU A 119 31.60 -26.71 -6.11
N HIS A 120 31.30 -25.84 -5.14
CA HIS A 120 29.92 -25.60 -4.73
C HIS A 120 29.15 -24.75 -5.74
N TRP A 121 28.11 -25.34 -6.33
CA TRP A 121 27.16 -24.64 -7.18
C TRP A 121 26.24 -23.75 -6.35
N ARG A 122 26.13 -22.48 -6.74
CA ARG A 122 25.35 -21.49 -6.01
C ARG A 122 24.49 -20.63 -6.92
N PRO A 123 23.31 -20.22 -6.47
CA PRO A 123 22.43 -19.37 -7.25
C PRO A 123 22.96 -17.96 -7.44
N ILE A 124 22.38 -17.23 -8.40
CA ILE A 124 22.65 -15.80 -8.60
C ILE A 124 22.30 -15.01 -7.34
N SER A 125 21.22 -15.39 -6.63
CA SER A 125 20.85 -14.76 -5.37
C SER A 125 21.88 -15.04 -4.25
N MET A 126 22.28 -13.98 -3.55
CA MET A 126 23.11 -14.03 -2.34
C MET A 126 22.34 -14.46 -1.10
N ALA A 127 21.00 -14.43 -1.15
CA ALA A 127 20.14 -14.88 -0.07
C ALA A 127 18.99 -15.72 -0.63
N PRO A 128 19.24 -16.98 -1.03
CA PRO A 128 18.28 -17.79 -1.79
C PRO A 128 16.97 -18.02 -1.04
N SER A 129 17.05 -18.22 0.28
CA SER A 129 15.86 -18.37 1.13
C SER A 129 15.01 -17.10 1.17
N LEU A 130 15.62 -15.92 1.15
CA LEU A 130 14.92 -14.63 1.12
C LEU A 130 14.34 -14.33 -0.27
N THR A 131 15.03 -14.71 -1.35
CA THR A 131 14.51 -14.62 -2.71
C THR A 131 13.33 -15.56 -2.93
N MET A 132 13.41 -16.79 -2.42
CA MET A 132 12.28 -17.72 -2.39
C MET A 132 11.10 -17.14 -1.59
N ASN A 133 11.37 -16.53 -0.42
CA ASN A 133 10.34 -15.87 0.38
C ASN A 133 9.69 -14.69 -0.37
N SER A 134 10.46 -13.92 -1.13
CA SER A 134 9.95 -12.82 -1.97
C SER A 134 9.08 -13.36 -3.12
N LEU A 135 9.52 -14.42 -3.80
CA LEU A 135 8.76 -15.10 -4.85
C LEU A 135 7.40 -15.59 -4.33
N LEU A 136 7.38 -16.28 -3.18
CA LEU A 136 6.14 -16.74 -2.54
C LEU A 136 5.25 -15.59 -2.07
N SER A 137 5.85 -14.45 -1.71
CA SER A 137 5.08 -13.25 -1.33
C SER A 137 4.33 -12.63 -2.50
N LEU A 138 4.75 -12.86 -3.76
CA LEU A 138 4.02 -12.37 -4.95
C LEU A 138 2.61 -12.94 -5.08
N CYS A 139 2.31 -14.08 -4.44
CA CYS A 139 0.96 -14.65 -4.43
C CYS A 139 -0.08 -13.68 -3.84
N VAL A 140 0.30 -12.84 -2.87
CA VAL A 140 -0.61 -11.90 -2.20
C VAL A 140 -1.05 -10.75 -3.14
N PRO A 141 -0.14 -9.95 -3.74
CA PRO A 141 -0.55 -8.92 -4.70
C PRO A 141 -1.17 -9.51 -5.97
N PHE A 142 -0.75 -10.72 -6.40
CA PHE A 142 -1.39 -11.43 -7.50
C PHE A 142 -2.86 -11.75 -7.20
N ALA A 143 -3.16 -12.29 -6.01
CA ALA A 143 -4.52 -12.55 -5.57
C ALA A 143 -5.33 -11.27 -5.41
N ALA A 144 -4.74 -10.22 -4.83
CA ALA A 144 -5.39 -8.92 -4.66
C ALA A 144 -5.82 -8.34 -6.02
N PHE A 145 -4.94 -8.42 -7.02
CA PHE A 145 -5.23 -7.98 -8.38
C PHE A 145 -6.38 -8.78 -9.02
N LEU A 146 -6.36 -10.10 -8.91
CA LEU A 146 -7.41 -10.97 -9.47
C LEU A 146 -8.77 -10.79 -8.77
N VAL A 147 -8.77 -10.69 -7.44
CA VAL A 147 -9.98 -10.44 -6.64
C VAL A 147 -10.58 -9.08 -6.99
N ALA A 148 -9.75 -8.05 -7.18
CA ALA A 148 -10.20 -6.74 -7.64
C ALA A 148 -10.72 -6.77 -9.08
N ALA A 149 -10.06 -7.53 -9.96
CA ALA A 149 -10.44 -7.65 -11.36
C ALA A 149 -11.73 -8.47 -11.56
N ALA A 150 -12.03 -9.40 -10.66
CA ALA A 150 -13.29 -10.16 -10.63
C ALA A 150 -14.50 -9.28 -10.30
N LEU A 151 -14.30 -8.09 -9.72
CA LEU A 151 -15.38 -7.16 -9.43
C LEU A 151 -15.90 -6.47 -10.71
N PRO A 152 -17.21 -6.50 -10.98
CA PRO A 152 -17.81 -5.78 -12.10
C PRO A 152 -17.51 -4.29 -12.02
N ALA A 153 -17.39 -3.63 -13.17
CA ALA A 153 -17.06 -2.20 -13.26
C ALA A 153 -17.97 -1.31 -12.40
N ALA A 154 -19.28 -1.61 -12.36
CA ALA A 154 -20.26 -0.89 -11.56
C ALA A 154 -20.00 -0.97 -10.04
N GLU A 155 -19.33 -2.03 -9.58
CA GLU A 155 -19.10 -2.31 -8.16
C GLU A 155 -17.68 -1.97 -7.70
N ARG A 156 -16.80 -1.52 -8.60
CA ARG A 156 -15.40 -1.16 -8.27
C ARG A 156 -15.29 -0.05 -7.22
N VAL A 157 -16.33 0.77 -7.05
CA VAL A 157 -16.41 1.75 -5.95
C VAL A 157 -16.27 1.09 -4.57
N ARG A 158 -16.67 -0.18 -4.43
CA ARG A 158 -16.55 -0.94 -3.18
C ARG A 158 -15.10 -1.23 -2.79
N LEU A 159 -14.16 -1.27 -3.74
CA LEU A 159 -12.74 -1.40 -3.42
C LEU A 159 -12.25 -0.18 -2.63
N TRP A 160 -12.69 1.02 -3.00
CA TRP A 160 -12.38 2.25 -2.28
C TRP A 160 -13.01 2.25 -0.88
N TRP A 161 -14.25 1.76 -0.75
CA TRP A 161 -14.87 1.55 0.57
C TRP A 161 -14.10 0.53 1.42
N ALA A 162 -13.59 -0.55 0.83
CA ALA A 162 -12.80 -1.55 1.54
C ALA A 162 -11.46 -0.96 2.04
N ILE A 163 -10.75 -0.19 1.20
CA ILE A 163 -9.52 0.52 1.58
C ILE A 163 -9.80 1.55 2.69
N TRP A 164 -10.88 2.30 2.57
CA TRP A 164 -11.29 3.27 3.60
C TRP A 164 -11.61 2.58 4.93
N ALA A 165 -12.39 1.48 4.88
CA ALA A 165 -12.75 0.70 6.06
C ALA A 165 -11.54 0.04 6.72
N PHE A 166 -10.57 -0.43 5.92
CA PHE A 166 -9.29 -0.94 6.43
C PHE A 166 -8.52 0.16 7.17
N GLY A 167 -8.41 1.36 6.60
CA GLY A 167 -7.81 2.51 7.28
C GLY A 167 -8.51 2.84 8.60
N LEU A 168 -9.84 2.88 8.61
CA LEU A 168 -10.63 3.14 9.81
C LEU A 168 -10.43 2.07 10.89
N ALA A 169 -10.46 0.78 10.51
CA ALA A 169 -10.19 -0.31 11.43
C ALA A 169 -8.76 -0.23 12.00
N SER A 170 -7.78 0.12 11.17
CA SER A 170 -6.39 0.29 11.61
C SER A 170 -6.21 1.45 12.59
N VAL A 171 -6.95 2.56 12.41
CA VAL A 171 -7.00 3.66 13.41
C VAL A 171 -7.58 3.17 14.73
N VAL A 172 -8.67 2.40 14.70
CA VAL A 172 -9.27 1.83 15.93
C VAL A 172 -8.27 0.95 16.67
N PHE A 173 -7.56 0.06 15.96
CA PHE A 173 -6.47 -0.73 16.54
C PHE A 173 -5.36 0.16 17.13
N GLY A 174 -4.98 1.22 16.41
CA GLY A 174 -3.97 2.18 16.89
C GLY A 174 -4.39 2.91 18.16
N LEU A 175 -5.67 3.30 18.29
CA LEU A 175 -6.21 3.89 19.51
C LEU A 175 -6.17 2.90 20.68
N LEU A 176 -6.55 1.64 20.44
CA LEU A 176 -6.50 0.58 21.45
C LEU A 176 -5.06 0.24 21.86
N GLN A 177 -4.09 0.35 20.94
CA GLN A 177 -2.66 0.24 21.24
C GLN A 177 -2.19 1.38 22.16
N ILE A 178 -2.61 2.63 21.89
CA ILE A 178 -2.30 3.77 22.74
C ILE A 178 -2.87 3.57 24.15
N MET A 179 -4.14 3.14 24.25
CA MET A 179 -4.81 2.90 25.53
C MET A 179 -4.18 1.74 26.32
N GLY A 180 -3.77 0.67 25.64
CA GLY A 180 -3.16 -0.51 26.27
C GLY A 180 -1.65 -0.39 26.53
N GLY A 181 -1.00 0.65 26.02
CA GLY A 181 0.46 0.86 26.17
C GLY A 181 1.31 -0.18 25.43
N PRO A 182 2.63 -0.23 25.70
CA PRO A 182 3.59 -1.05 24.93
C PRO A 182 3.32 -2.57 24.94
N ARG A 183 2.58 -3.09 25.93
CA ARG A 183 2.21 -4.52 26.05
C ARG A 183 0.78 -4.82 25.61
N SER A 184 0.16 -3.92 24.87
CA SER A 184 -1.22 -4.08 24.39
C SER A 184 -1.36 -5.34 23.53
N VAL A 185 -2.42 -6.13 23.78
CA VAL A 185 -2.78 -7.31 22.96
C VAL A 185 -3.13 -6.95 21.51
N PHE A 186 -3.37 -5.65 21.25
CA PHE A 186 -3.65 -5.14 19.92
C PHE A 186 -2.38 -4.96 19.06
N TYR A 187 -1.19 -5.20 19.60
CA TYR A 187 0.02 -5.41 18.79
C TYR A 187 0.02 -6.84 18.24
N LEU A 188 -0.38 -6.99 16.97
CA LEU A 188 -0.54 -8.30 16.33
C LEU A 188 0.78 -9.03 16.04
N TYR A 189 1.91 -8.32 16.07
CA TYR A 189 3.22 -8.83 15.68
C TYR A 189 4.20 -8.73 16.83
N ARG A 190 4.95 -9.82 17.07
CA ARG A 190 5.99 -9.89 18.11
C ARG A 190 7.08 -8.82 17.93
N ILE A 191 7.49 -8.57 16.69
CA ILE A 191 8.50 -7.57 16.34
C ILE A 191 7.77 -6.40 15.68
N THR A 192 7.65 -5.29 16.40
CA THR A 192 6.86 -4.12 16.00
C THR A 192 7.46 -2.83 16.56
N ASN A 193 7.00 -1.67 16.08
CA ASN A 193 7.27 -0.38 16.71
C ASN A 193 6.34 -0.17 17.92
N ASP A 194 6.73 -0.68 19.08
CA ASP A 194 5.94 -0.65 20.34
C ASP A 194 5.73 0.74 20.97
N THR A 195 6.49 1.75 20.52
CA THR A 195 6.38 3.16 20.94
C THR A 195 5.54 4.02 19.99
N SER A 196 4.96 3.44 18.94
CA SER A 196 4.12 4.12 17.96
C SER A 196 2.84 3.32 17.69
N PRO A 197 1.68 3.96 17.46
CA PRO A 197 0.47 3.26 17.08
C PRO A 197 0.57 2.71 15.65
N VAL A 198 0.93 1.44 15.51
CA VAL A 198 1.10 0.76 14.21
C VAL A 198 -0.20 0.22 13.61
N GLY A 199 -1.30 0.30 14.35
CA GLY A 199 -2.60 -0.20 13.90
C GLY A 199 -2.54 -1.69 13.60
N LEU A 200 -2.99 -2.07 12.40
CA LEU A 200 -2.95 -3.46 11.94
C LEU A 200 -1.58 -3.90 11.37
N PHE A 201 -0.58 -3.01 11.37
CA PHE A 201 0.76 -3.30 10.87
C PHE A 201 1.76 -3.59 11.99
N ALA A 202 2.94 -4.08 11.63
CA ALA A 202 4.11 -4.15 12.51
C ALA A 202 4.97 -2.87 12.45
N ASN A 203 4.76 -2.03 11.43
CA ASN A 203 5.62 -0.89 11.14
C ASN A 203 4.81 0.40 11.06
N ARG A 204 5.28 1.44 11.78
CA ARG A 204 4.63 2.75 11.84
C ARG A 204 4.50 3.42 10.47
N ASN A 205 5.48 3.24 9.59
CA ASN A 205 5.47 3.81 8.24
C ASN A 205 4.44 3.14 7.34
N HIS A 206 4.25 1.82 7.47
CA HIS A 206 3.22 1.10 6.71
C HIS A 206 1.81 1.55 7.13
N HIS A 207 1.60 1.78 8.42
CA HIS A 207 0.34 2.32 8.91
C HIS A 207 0.07 3.73 8.34
N ALA A 208 1.05 4.63 8.41
CA ALA A 208 0.92 5.97 7.85
C ALA A 208 0.67 5.97 6.32
N LEU A 209 1.29 5.04 5.60
CA LEU A 209 1.04 4.85 4.17
C LEU A 209 -0.42 4.41 3.92
N LEU A 210 -0.94 3.43 4.68
CA LEU A 210 -2.35 3.04 4.57
C LEU A 210 -3.27 4.25 4.78
N LEU A 211 -3.04 5.04 5.83
CA LEU A 211 -3.87 6.22 6.11
C LEU A 211 -3.83 7.26 4.99
N SER A 212 -2.66 7.45 4.36
CA SER A 212 -2.51 8.30 3.18
C SER A 212 -3.37 7.80 2.01
N ILE A 213 -3.35 6.49 1.74
CA ILE A 213 -4.18 5.86 0.71
C ILE A 213 -5.67 5.95 1.09
N SER A 214 -6.03 5.79 2.36
CA SER A 214 -7.41 5.93 2.85
C SER A 214 -7.95 7.36 2.74
N ILE A 215 -7.08 8.39 2.83
CA ILE A 215 -7.44 9.79 2.50
C ILE A 215 -7.81 9.93 1.02
N LEU A 216 -7.00 9.36 0.12
CA LEU A 216 -7.32 9.35 -1.32
C LEU A 216 -8.64 8.60 -1.59
N ALA A 217 -8.84 7.45 -0.93
CA ALA A 217 -10.08 6.69 -1.01
C ALA A 217 -11.29 7.53 -0.57
N ALA A 218 -11.20 8.23 0.58
CA ALA A 218 -12.25 9.12 1.05
C ALA A 218 -12.54 10.26 0.05
N GLY A 219 -11.51 10.89 -0.51
CA GLY A 219 -11.66 11.93 -1.53
C GLY A 219 -12.37 11.44 -2.79
N TRP A 220 -11.99 10.26 -3.28
CA TRP A 220 -12.65 9.62 -4.42
C TRP A 220 -14.11 9.25 -4.12
N LEU A 221 -14.39 8.71 -2.94
CA LEU A 221 -15.75 8.37 -2.51
C LEU A 221 -16.64 9.62 -2.37
N ILE A 222 -16.12 10.72 -1.85
CA ILE A 222 -16.82 12.01 -1.80
C ILE A 222 -17.14 12.49 -3.22
N SER A 223 -16.17 12.42 -4.14
CA SER A 223 -16.36 12.78 -5.54
C SER A 223 -17.50 11.99 -6.18
N ASN A 224 -17.52 10.66 -5.99
CA ASN A 224 -18.58 9.80 -6.49
C ASN A 224 -19.95 10.14 -5.88
N GLU A 225 -20.00 10.45 -4.58
CA GLU A 225 -21.24 10.81 -3.87
C GLU A 225 -21.80 12.17 -4.34
N ILE A 226 -20.94 13.15 -4.63
CA ILE A 226 -21.34 14.48 -5.13
C ILE A 226 -21.97 14.39 -6.53
N LEU A 227 -21.43 13.51 -7.37
CA LEU A 227 -21.91 13.29 -8.74
C LEU A 227 -23.15 12.39 -8.80
N SER A 228 -23.42 11.63 -7.72
CA SER A 228 -24.60 10.78 -7.60
C SER A 228 -25.89 11.60 -7.53
N ARG A 229 -26.93 11.13 -8.24
CA ARG A 229 -28.28 11.74 -8.21
C ARG A 229 -29.03 11.48 -6.89
N ASN A 230 -28.72 10.37 -6.22
CA ASN A 230 -29.38 9.93 -4.98
C ASN A 230 -28.42 10.02 -3.78
N GLY A 231 -27.59 11.07 -3.74
CA GLY A 231 -26.58 11.24 -2.69
C GLY A 231 -27.19 11.27 -1.27
N ARG A 232 -26.54 10.58 -0.34
CA ARG A 232 -26.89 10.48 1.07
C ARG A 232 -26.25 11.66 1.82
N PRO A 233 -27.03 12.48 2.55
CA PRO A 233 -26.53 13.73 3.12
C PRO A 233 -25.44 13.54 4.18
N LEU A 234 -25.41 12.39 4.87
CA LEU A 234 -24.44 12.10 5.94
C LEU A 234 -23.12 11.48 5.46
N VAL A 235 -23.07 10.97 4.23
CA VAL A 235 -21.87 10.25 3.74
C VAL A 235 -20.71 11.21 3.49
N VAL A 236 -20.97 12.34 2.81
CA VAL A 236 -19.94 13.36 2.54
C VAL A 236 -19.31 13.93 3.83
N PRO A 237 -20.08 14.39 4.84
CA PRO A 237 -19.48 14.90 6.07
C PRO A 237 -18.74 13.82 6.85
N ALA A 238 -19.23 12.57 6.88
CA ALA A 238 -18.51 11.46 7.54
C ALA A 238 -17.16 11.16 6.85
N LEU A 239 -17.13 11.13 5.51
CA LEU A 239 -15.90 10.94 4.76
C LEU A 239 -14.93 12.14 4.93
N ALA A 240 -15.44 13.37 4.93
CA ALA A 240 -14.62 14.56 5.18
C ALA A 240 -14.01 14.55 6.60
N ALA A 241 -14.79 14.17 7.61
CA ALA A 241 -14.30 13.98 8.97
C ALA A 241 -13.24 12.88 9.04
N SER A 242 -13.41 11.79 8.28
CA SER A 242 -12.41 10.71 8.22
C SER A 242 -11.07 11.15 7.60
N ILE A 243 -11.06 12.07 6.62
CA ILE A 243 -9.82 12.64 6.08
C ILE A 243 -9.04 13.37 7.17
N VAL A 244 -9.74 14.20 7.96
CA VAL A 244 -9.13 14.91 9.09
C VAL A 244 -8.61 13.89 10.10
N LEU A 245 -9.43 12.91 10.48
CA LEU A 245 -9.02 11.84 11.41
C LEU A 245 -7.74 11.12 10.94
N PHE A 246 -7.68 10.67 9.69
CA PHE A 246 -6.52 9.95 9.15
C PHE A 246 -5.26 10.82 9.12
N PHE A 247 -5.39 12.09 8.74
CA PHE A 247 -4.27 13.02 8.75
C PHE A 247 -3.75 13.26 10.17
N LEU A 248 -4.66 13.51 11.13
CA LEU A 248 -4.28 13.69 12.54
C LEU A 248 -3.66 12.44 13.14
N PHE A 249 -4.21 11.26 12.83
CA PHE A 249 -3.66 10.02 13.33
C PHE A 249 -2.24 9.79 12.78
N THR A 250 -1.96 10.23 11.56
CA THR A 250 -0.61 10.21 10.98
C THR A 250 0.39 11.08 11.75
N LEU A 251 -0.04 12.23 12.30
CA LEU A 251 0.78 13.03 13.25
C LEU A 251 1.08 12.24 14.53
N VAL A 252 0.10 11.52 15.06
CA VAL A 252 0.28 10.68 16.25
C VAL A 252 1.24 9.52 16.00
N ILE A 253 1.23 8.93 14.79
CA ILE A 253 2.17 7.87 14.40
C ILE A 253 3.63 8.35 14.46
N GLY A 254 3.89 9.62 14.12
CA GLY A 254 5.23 10.20 14.10
C GLY A 254 6.08 9.77 12.91
N SER A 255 5.46 9.45 11.76
CA SER A 255 6.19 9.11 10.52
C SER A 255 6.35 10.34 9.63
N ARG A 256 7.59 10.81 9.42
CA ARG A 256 7.89 11.98 8.55
C ARG A 256 7.42 11.79 7.12
N MET A 257 7.80 10.67 6.51
CA MET A 257 7.34 10.32 5.16
C MET A 257 5.82 10.15 5.14
N GLY A 258 5.26 9.56 6.19
CA GLY A 258 3.81 9.50 6.40
C GLY A 258 3.12 10.87 6.36
N LEU A 259 3.72 11.89 6.98
CA LEU A 259 3.17 13.26 6.95
C LEU A 259 3.25 13.90 5.57
N ILE A 260 4.37 13.70 4.86
CA ILE A 260 4.53 14.18 3.48
C ILE A 260 3.47 13.52 2.59
N CYS A 261 3.35 12.19 2.65
CA CYS A 261 2.35 11.44 1.91
C CYS A 261 0.92 11.82 2.30
N GLY A 262 0.64 12.02 3.60
CA GLY A 262 -0.67 12.41 4.11
C GLY A 262 -1.07 13.81 3.66
N ALA A 263 -0.14 14.77 3.66
CA ALA A 263 -0.35 16.12 3.17
C ALA A 263 -0.61 16.11 1.66
N ALA A 264 0.23 15.43 0.88
CA ALA A 264 0.06 15.28 -0.56
C ALA A 264 -1.29 14.60 -0.90
N SER A 265 -1.65 13.55 -0.17
CA SER A 265 -2.93 12.84 -0.33
C SER A 265 -4.12 13.73 -0.01
N THR A 266 -4.01 14.59 1.01
CA THR A 266 -5.06 15.54 1.37
C THR A 266 -5.24 16.63 0.33
N ILE A 267 -4.14 17.17 -0.21
CA ILE A 267 -4.16 18.14 -1.32
C ILE A 267 -4.81 17.52 -2.56
N MET A 268 -4.42 16.28 -2.91
CA MET A 268 -4.98 15.56 -4.05
C MET A 268 -6.47 15.27 -3.85
N ALA A 269 -6.87 14.76 -2.68
CA ALA A 269 -8.28 14.52 -2.34
C ALA A 269 -9.10 15.82 -2.45
N TYR A 270 -8.56 16.94 -1.96
CA TYR A 270 -9.20 18.25 -2.12
C TYR A 270 -9.33 18.66 -3.59
N ALA A 271 -8.28 18.51 -4.40
CA ALA A 271 -8.31 18.82 -5.83
C ALA A 271 -9.37 17.99 -6.58
N VAL A 272 -9.44 16.68 -6.33
CA VAL A 272 -10.44 15.77 -6.92
C VAL A 272 -11.85 16.17 -6.51
N VAL A 273 -12.09 16.43 -5.22
CA VAL A 273 -13.41 16.86 -4.73
C VAL A 273 -13.83 18.19 -5.35
N ARG A 274 -12.91 19.15 -5.45
CA ARG A 274 -13.16 20.46 -6.07
C ARG A 274 -13.47 20.34 -7.56
N TRP A 275 -12.73 19.49 -8.27
CA TRP A 275 -13.00 19.17 -9.67
C TRP A 275 -14.42 18.61 -9.82
N SER A 276 -14.84 17.67 -8.99
CA SER A 276 -16.19 17.07 -9.08
C SER A 276 -17.32 18.06 -8.81
N TYR A 277 -17.12 19.05 -7.93
CA TYR A 277 -18.08 20.15 -7.75
C TYR A 277 -18.23 21.03 -9.01
N ARG A 278 -17.18 21.18 -9.83
CA ARG A 278 -17.23 21.95 -11.10
C ARG A 278 -18.16 21.31 -12.12
N PHE A 279 -18.21 19.98 -12.16
CA PHE A 279 -18.96 19.19 -13.15
C PHE A 279 -20.30 18.66 -12.63
N ARG A 280 -20.71 19.03 -11.41
CA ARG A 280 -22.01 18.66 -10.87
C ARG A 280 -23.13 19.23 -11.76
N ALA A 281 -23.86 18.35 -12.43
CA ALA A 281 -25.01 18.73 -13.27
C ALA A 281 -26.03 19.48 -12.41
N LYS A 282 -26.30 20.75 -12.77
CA LYS A 282 -27.37 21.52 -12.13
C LYS A 282 -28.71 20.94 -12.58
N PRO A 283 -29.65 20.62 -11.68
CA PRO A 283 -30.95 20.11 -12.07
C PRO A 283 -31.69 21.15 -12.93
N ILE A 284 -31.89 20.84 -14.21
CA ILE A 284 -32.58 21.68 -15.20
C ILE A 284 -34.04 21.97 -14.75
N ASN A 285 -34.63 21.07 -13.98
CA ASN A 285 -36.04 21.15 -13.57
C ASN A 285 -36.32 22.04 -12.34
N GLN A 286 -35.29 22.63 -11.70
CA GLN A 286 -35.50 23.69 -10.71
C GLN A 286 -35.47 25.10 -11.33
N ALA A 287 -35.06 25.24 -12.58
CA ALA A 287 -35.04 26.53 -13.27
C ALA A 287 -36.42 26.98 -13.78
N ARG A 288 -37.42 26.09 -13.85
CA ARG A 288 -38.77 26.42 -14.34
C ARG A 288 -39.80 26.77 -13.27
N THR A 289 -39.56 26.47 -12.00
CA THR A 289 -40.47 26.83 -10.89
C THR A 289 -40.07 28.12 -10.15
N LEU A 290 -38.98 28.78 -10.55
CA LEU A 290 -38.48 30.00 -9.89
C LEU A 290 -38.74 31.30 -10.66
N GLN A 291 -39.53 31.28 -11.74
CA GLN A 291 -39.89 32.51 -12.47
C GLN A 291 -41.08 33.30 -11.89
N ARG A 292 -41.67 32.86 -10.77
CA ARG A 292 -42.66 33.66 -10.03
C ARG A 292 -42.39 33.58 -8.53
N GLY A 293 -41.59 34.53 -8.03
CA GLY A 293 -41.36 34.65 -6.59
C GLY A 293 -40.08 35.41 -6.27
N ARG A 294 -40.17 36.72 -6.34
CA ARG A 294 -39.12 37.68 -5.98
C ARG A 294 -38.78 37.52 -4.49
N HIS A 295 -37.68 36.83 -4.16
CA HIS A 295 -37.01 37.00 -2.88
C HIS A 295 -35.48 36.98 -3.07
N ARG A 296 -34.89 38.19 -3.00
CA ARG A 296 -33.49 38.38 -2.61
C ARG A 296 -33.35 37.89 -1.17
N SER A 297 -33.20 36.59 -0.99
CA SER A 297 -32.75 35.97 0.25
C SER A 297 -31.35 35.44 -0.01
N SER A 298 -30.46 35.79 0.90
CA SER A 298 -29.02 35.86 0.69
C SER A 298 -28.38 34.54 0.22
N ASP A 299 -27.61 34.62 -0.87
CA ASP A 299 -26.59 33.63 -1.26
C ASP A 299 -25.44 33.53 -0.21
N ARG A 300 -25.59 34.15 0.96
CA ARG A 300 -24.68 34.03 2.12
C ARG A 300 -24.54 32.58 2.56
N PHE A 301 -25.59 31.75 2.48
CA PHE A 301 -25.47 30.32 2.80
C PHE A 301 -24.72 29.53 1.72
N GLY A 302 -24.81 29.93 0.45
CA GLY A 302 -24.04 29.34 -0.65
C GLY A 302 -22.55 29.72 -0.59
N VAL A 303 -22.27 30.99 -0.27
CA VAL A 303 -20.91 31.51 -0.08
C VAL A 303 -20.28 30.99 1.21
N ALA A 304 -20.99 30.98 2.34
CA ALA A 304 -20.50 30.41 3.60
C ALA A 304 -20.25 28.90 3.49
N ARG A 305 -21.11 28.16 2.77
CA ARG A 305 -20.87 26.74 2.47
C ARG A 305 -19.64 26.54 1.58
N ARG A 306 -19.42 27.41 0.59
CA ARG A 306 -18.20 27.37 -0.27
C ARG A 306 -16.94 27.72 0.52
N ILE A 307 -16.99 28.75 1.37
CA ILE A 307 -15.88 29.14 2.23
C ILE A 307 -15.59 28.04 3.25
N ALA A 308 -16.61 27.47 3.89
CA ALA A 308 -16.46 26.33 4.80
C ALA A 308 -15.85 25.11 4.07
N LEU A 309 -16.30 24.77 2.86
CA LEU A 309 -15.72 23.65 2.11
C LEU A 309 -14.28 23.89 1.63
N ASN A 310 -13.85 25.15 1.46
CA ASN A 310 -12.51 25.48 0.96
C ASN A 310 -11.50 25.80 2.07
N VAL A 311 -11.96 26.35 3.19
CA VAL A 311 -11.12 26.91 4.26
C VAL A 311 -11.13 26.02 5.49
N LEU A 312 -12.25 25.35 5.81
CA LEU A 312 -12.38 24.51 7.01
C LEU A 312 -11.41 23.31 7.04
N PRO A 313 -11.15 22.57 5.93
CA PRO A 313 -10.18 21.48 5.97
C PRO A 313 -8.76 22.01 6.23
N LEU A 314 -8.40 23.13 5.60
CA LEU A 314 -7.09 23.77 5.77
C LEU A 314 -6.93 24.32 7.20
N VAL A 315 -7.96 24.99 7.72
CA VAL A 315 -7.98 25.52 9.10
C VAL A 315 -8.01 24.41 10.14
N LEU A 316 -8.68 23.27 9.87
CA LEU A 316 -8.62 22.10 10.75
C LEU A 316 -7.22 21.47 10.72
N ILE A 317 -6.61 21.27 9.55
CA ILE A 317 -5.25 20.73 9.42
C ILE A 317 -4.24 21.62 10.14
N VAL A 318 -4.28 22.93 9.88
CA VAL A 318 -3.37 23.91 10.49
C VAL A 318 -3.65 24.07 11.98
N GLY A 319 -4.92 24.26 12.37
CA GLY A 319 -5.33 24.43 13.76
C GLY A 319 -5.07 23.21 14.63
N LEU A 320 -5.28 22.01 14.10
CA LEU A 320 -4.97 20.77 14.82
C LEU A 320 -3.47 20.44 14.80
N GLY A 321 -2.73 20.82 13.75
CA GLY A 321 -1.27 20.79 13.76
C GLY A 321 -0.68 21.71 14.83
N ILE A 322 -1.26 22.90 15.00
CA ILE A 322 -0.92 23.85 16.08
C ILE A 322 -1.31 23.27 17.45
N LEU A 323 -2.52 22.75 17.62
CA LEU A 323 -2.94 22.13 18.88
C LEU A 323 -2.06 20.91 19.25
N PHE A 324 -1.66 20.12 18.26
CA PHE A 324 -0.73 19.00 18.47
C PHE A 324 0.65 19.48 18.91
N TYR A 325 1.16 20.55 18.30
CA TYR A 325 2.40 21.21 18.72
C TYR A 325 2.34 21.69 20.18
N PHE A 326 1.22 22.28 20.60
CA PHE A 326 1.05 22.80 21.97
C PHE A 326 0.60 21.76 23.01
N SER A 327 0.23 20.53 22.61
CA SER A 327 -0.24 19.48 23.52
C SER A 327 0.86 18.84 24.39
N GLY A 328 2.11 19.31 24.34
CA GLY A 328 3.18 18.81 25.21
C GLY A 328 3.60 17.35 24.94
N ARG A 329 3.35 16.82 23.73
CA ARG A 329 3.93 15.53 23.29
C ARG A 329 5.40 15.74 22.90
N ASP A 330 6.24 16.03 23.89
CA ASP A 330 7.67 16.33 23.75
C ASP A 330 8.40 15.30 22.87
N ASN A 331 7.97 14.05 22.91
CA ASN A 331 8.64 12.98 22.16
C ASN A 331 8.28 12.93 20.67
N THR A 332 7.14 13.45 20.20
CA THR A 332 6.71 13.23 18.78
C THR A 332 7.07 14.40 17.88
N VAL A 333 6.84 15.63 18.34
CA VAL A 333 7.26 16.85 17.62
C VAL A 333 8.78 16.98 17.66
N GLY A 334 9.40 16.70 18.81
CA GLY A 334 10.86 16.58 18.93
C GLY A 334 11.44 15.56 17.94
N ARG A 335 10.85 14.36 17.82
CA ARG A 335 11.25 13.36 16.80
C ARG A 335 11.12 13.87 15.34
N LEU A 336 10.12 14.70 15.05
CA LEU A 336 9.95 15.28 13.70
C LEU A 336 11.03 16.32 13.37
N PHE A 337 11.48 17.11 14.36
CA PHE A 337 12.44 18.21 14.14
C PHE A 337 13.90 17.87 14.49
N GLN A 338 14.17 17.05 15.51
CA GLN A 338 15.52 16.80 16.04
C GLN A 338 16.27 15.64 15.39
N GLY A 339 15.64 14.84 14.51
CA GLY A 339 16.31 13.68 13.90
C GLY A 339 16.31 12.48 14.84
N ASP A 340 15.74 11.35 14.42
CA ASP A 340 15.75 10.12 15.23
C ASP A 340 17.01 9.26 14.98
N GLY A 341 18.09 9.86 14.47
CA GLY A 341 19.33 9.18 14.02
C GLY A 341 19.15 8.29 12.79
N VAL A 342 17.94 7.85 12.46
CA VAL A 342 17.64 7.00 11.30
C VAL A 342 17.84 7.76 9.99
N GLU A 343 17.41 9.01 9.92
CA GLU A 343 17.55 9.82 8.70
C GLU A 343 19.00 10.22 8.43
N GLU A 344 19.73 10.61 9.47
CA GLU A 344 21.17 10.88 9.39
C GLU A 344 21.93 9.64 8.92
N PHE A 345 21.56 8.47 9.44
CA PHE A 345 22.11 7.20 8.97
C PHE A 345 21.79 6.92 7.49
N ARG A 346 20.56 7.20 7.02
CA ARG A 346 20.20 7.00 5.60
C ARG A 346 21.02 7.89 4.68
N ILE A 347 21.26 9.13 5.08
CA ILE A 347 22.11 10.05 4.33
C ILE A 347 23.56 9.55 4.34
N ALA A 348 24.06 9.12 5.50
CA ALA A 348 25.42 8.58 5.63
C ALA A 348 25.64 7.30 4.80
N THR A 349 24.63 6.45 4.68
CA THR A 349 24.69 5.20 3.89
C THR A 349 24.47 5.39 2.39
N LEU A 350 23.99 6.55 1.94
CA LEU A 350 23.62 6.78 0.55
C LEU A 350 24.78 6.52 -0.41
N ALA A 351 26.00 6.93 -0.04
CA ALA A 351 27.20 6.69 -0.85
C ALA A 351 27.48 5.18 -1.00
N THR A 352 27.43 4.44 0.11
CA THR A 352 27.63 2.98 0.14
C THR A 352 26.55 2.25 -0.65
N VAL A 353 25.27 2.61 -0.46
CA VAL A 353 24.14 2.01 -1.20
C VAL A 353 24.27 2.29 -2.70
N THR A 354 24.70 3.49 -3.09
CA THR A 354 24.93 3.85 -4.50
C THR A 354 26.09 3.04 -5.09
N ALA A 355 27.19 2.87 -4.36
CA ALA A 355 28.32 2.05 -4.79
C ALA A 355 27.91 0.58 -4.94
N LEU A 356 27.17 0.04 -3.96
CA LEU A 356 26.61 -1.31 -4.02
C LEU A 356 25.71 -1.49 -5.26
N MET A 357 24.78 -0.56 -5.50
CA MET A 357 23.92 -0.55 -6.68
C MET A 357 24.74 -0.64 -7.97
N LYS A 358 25.78 0.19 -8.10
CA LYS A 358 26.68 0.20 -9.27
C LYS A 358 27.48 -1.10 -9.44
N GLN A 359 27.69 -1.88 -8.39
CA GLN A 359 28.39 -3.16 -8.50
C GLN A 359 27.44 -4.25 -9.02
N VAL A 360 26.20 -4.32 -8.52
CA VAL A 360 25.27 -5.42 -8.81
C VAL A 360 24.20 -5.09 -9.87
N TRP A 361 24.21 -3.90 -10.47
CA TRP A 361 23.13 -3.39 -11.33
C TRP A 361 22.69 -4.30 -12.48
N LEU A 362 23.56 -5.18 -12.99
CA LEU A 362 23.24 -6.00 -14.15
C LEU A 362 22.24 -7.12 -13.81
N LEU A 363 22.58 -7.97 -12.84
CA LEU A 363 21.76 -9.15 -12.45
C LEU A 363 21.07 -8.98 -11.08
N GLY A 364 21.41 -7.93 -10.34
CA GLY A 364 21.06 -7.79 -8.94
C GLY A 364 21.73 -8.82 -8.04
N ALA A 365 21.48 -8.70 -6.75
CA ALA A 365 22.00 -9.59 -5.73
C ALA A 365 20.96 -10.62 -5.23
N GLY A 366 19.71 -10.56 -5.72
CA GLY A 366 18.60 -11.40 -5.28
C GLY A 366 17.53 -10.60 -4.55
N PHE A 367 16.25 -10.83 -4.85
CA PHE A 367 15.14 -10.21 -4.09
C PHE A 367 15.16 -10.56 -2.61
N GLY A 368 14.96 -9.56 -1.76
CA GLY A 368 15.05 -9.66 -0.31
C GLY A 368 16.48 -9.79 0.24
N SER A 369 17.52 -9.75 -0.60
CA SER A 369 18.90 -9.92 -0.16
C SER A 369 19.56 -8.64 0.37
N PHE A 370 18.92 -7.47 0.23
CA PHE A 370 19.54 -6.16 0.49
C PHE A 370 20.35 -6.13 1.79
N ALA A 371 19.74 -6.49 2.93
CA ALA A 371 20.40 -6.43 4.23
C ALA A 371 21.64 -7.32 4.31
N ARG A 372 21.64 -8.49 3.63
CA ARG A 372 22.77 -9.43 3.61
C ARG A 372 23.91 -8.93 2.74
N VAL A 373 23.61 -8.35 1.59
CA VAL A 373 24.65 -7.83 0.69
C VAL A 373 25.22 -6.50 1.18
N TYR A 374 24.40 -5.68 1.85
CA TYR A 374 24.87 -4.46 2.47
C TYR A 374 25.91 -4.73 3.58
N GLN A 375 25.71 -5.78 4.39
CA GLN A 375 26.66 -6.19 5.44
C GLN A 375 28.07 -6.53 4.92
N ILE A 376 28.21 -6.91 3.65
CA ILE A 376 29.52 -7.20 3.03
C ILE A 376 30.31 -5.90 2.79
N VAL A 377 29.61 -4.80 2.54
CA VAL A 377 30.18 -3.50 2.14
C VAL A 377 29.91 -2.40 3.16
N GLU A 378 29.35 -2.74 4.31
CA GLU A 378 29.00 -1.80 5.38
C GLU A 378 30.30 -1.23 5.99
N PRO A 379 30.50 0.11 5.96
CA PRO A 379 31.69 0.71 6.56
C PRO A 379 31.70 0.55 8.09
N ASP A 380 32.86 0.30 8.68
CA ASP A 380 33.03 0.15 10.13
C ASP A 380 32.47 1.33 10.93
N ALA A 381 32.62 2.56 10.41
CA ALA A 381 32.11 3.78 11.02
C ALA A 381 30.57 3.84 11.11
N LEU A 382 29.86 2.98 10.36
CA LEU A 382 28.40 2.91 10.33
C LEU A 382 27.86 1.67 11.05
N LEU A 383 28.74 0.82 11.63
CA LEU A 383 28.32 -0.34 12.40
C LEU A 383 27.55 0.09 13.65
N ARG A 384 26.46 -0.64 13.92
CA ARG A 384 25.57 -0.41 15.06
C ARG A 384 24.82 -1.69 15.40
N GLU A 385 24.22 -1.73 16.58
CA GLU A 385 23.46 -2.91 17.05
C GLU A 385 22.24 -3.22 16.16
N ALA A 386 21.68 -2.23 15.48
CA ALA A 386 20.54 -2.37 14.59
C ALA A 386 20.95 -2.55 13.12
N TYR A 387 20.50 -3.63 12.49
CA TYR A 387 20.80 -3.89 11.08
C TYR A 387 20.02 -2.96 10.13
N PHE A 388 20.64 -2.59 9.00
CA PHE A 388 19.99 -1.81 7.95
C PHE A 388 19.14 -2.72 7.05
N ASN A 389 17.83 -2.74 7.30
CA ASN A 389 16.93 -3.74 6.75
C ASN A 389 16.55 -3.56 5.28
N GLN A 390 16.52 -2.31 4.79
CA GLN A 390 16.13 -1.93 3.43
C GLN A 390 16.90 -0.68 3.01
N ALA A 391 17.00 -0.42 1.70
CA ALA A 391 17.64 0.80 1.21
C ALA A 391 16.83 2.07 1.56
N HIS A 392 15.54 1.91 1.88
CA HIS A 392 14.56 3.00 2.03
C HIS A 392 14.49 3.92 0.79
N ASN A 393 14.86 3.38 -0.37
CA ASN A 393 14.72 3.96 -1.69
C ASN A 393 14.43 2.83 -2.67
N ASP A 394 13.16 2.72 -3.09
CA ASP A 394 12.69 1.62 -3.93
C ASP A 394 13.41 1.56 -5.28
N TRP A 395 13.83 2.71 -5.84
CA TRP A 395 14.57 2.78 -7.09
C TRP A 395 15.98 2.22 -6.96
N PHE A 396 16.62 2.41 -5.81
CA PHE A 396 17.94 1.83 -5.58
C PHE A 396 17.80 0.36 -5.25
N GLN A 397 16.80 0.01 -4.45
CA GLN A 397 16.58 -1.36 -4.03
C GLN A 397 16.19 -2.28 -5.18
N ILE A 398 15.33 -1.85 -6.10
CA ILE A 398 14.93 -2.68 -7.26
C ILE A 398 16.15 -3.01 -8.14
N VAL A 399 17.10 -2.08 -8.28
CA VAL A 399 18.35 -2.29 -9.02
C VAL A 399 19.29 -3.19 -8.22
N ILE A 400 19.45 -2.97 -6.92
CA ILE A 400 20.33 -3.77 -6.07
C ILE A 400 19.86 -5.23 -6.02
N GLU A 401 18.56 -5.46 -5.84
CA GLU A 401 18.03 -6.80 -5.65
C GLU A 401 17.71 -7.51 -6.97
N GLY A 402 17.14 -6.78 -7.94
CA GLY A 402 16.63 -7.34 -9.19
C GLY A 402 17.42 -6.97 -10.44
N GLY A 403 18.37 -6.04 -10.37
CA GLY A 403 19.19 -5.63 -11.52
C GLY A 403 18.40 -5.04 -12.68
N LEU A 404 19.05 -4.97 -13.84
CA LEU A 404 18.50 -4.46 -15.08
C LEU A 404 17.21 -5.20 -15.49
N PRO A 405 17.09 -6.54 -15.39
CA PRO A 405 15.84 -7.23 -15.71
C PRO A 405 14.65 -6.73 -14.90
N ALA A 406 14.80 -6.49 -13.59
CA ALA A 406 13.71 -5.96 -12.77
C ALA A 406 13.34 -4.53 -13.18
N VAL A 407 14.31 -3.69 -13.53
CA VAL A 407 14.07 -2.33 -14.05
C VAL A 407 13.28 -2.38 -15.36
N LEU A 408 13.66 -3.25 -16.30
CA LEU A 408 12.97 -3.41 -17.58
C LEU A 408 11.53 -3.91 -17.40
N ILE A 409 11.31 -4.86 -16.50
CA ILE A 409 9.96 -5.33 -16.14
C ILE A 409 9.14 -4.17 -15.57
N PHE A 410 9.69 -3.39 -14.66
CA PHE A 410 8.98 -2.25 -14.07
C PHE A 410 8.66 -1.17 -15.11
N ALA A 411 9.63 -0.83 -15.97
CA ALA A 411 9.46 0.15 -17.04
C ALA A 411 8.43 -0.28 -18.09
N GLY A 412 8.29 -1.58 -18.36
CA GLY A 412 7.28 -2.10 -19.29
C GLY A 412 5.84 -1.98 -18.80
N GLY A 413 5.62 -1.62 -17.53
CA GLY A 413 4.30 -1.35 -16.96
C GLY A 413 3.93 0.12 -16.80
N ALA A 414 4.89 1.03 -16.99
CA ALA A 414 4.68 2.48 -17.00
C ALA A 414 4.22 2.93 -18.39
#